data_AF-A0A8J7JNR2-F1
#
_entry.id   AF-A0A8J7JNR2-F1
#
_cell.length_a   1.000
_cell.length_b   1.000
_cell.length_c   1.000
_cell.angle_alpha   90.00
_cell.angle_beta   90.00
_cell.angle_gamma   90.00
#
_symmetry.space_group_name_H-M   'P 1'
#
loop_
_entity.id
_entity.type
_entity.pdbx_description
1 polymer ?
#
loop_
_entity_poly.entity_id
_entity_poly.type
_entity_poly.pdbx_seq_one_letter_code
_entity_poly.pdbx_strand_id
1 'polypeptide(L)' 'PDPLLPQRQLEEIAERGWVVATSQLQAVLGVAPKEGDRYGFQLQRCGRIGREAGWQILKNPRV' A
#
# COMPACT_ATOMS: atom_id res chain seq x y z
N PRO A 1 -1.25 -12.24 -16.89
CA PRO A 1 -1.30 -11.34 -15.72
C PRO A 1 0.00 -10.54 -15.69
N ASP A 2 -0.06 -9.20 -15.60
CA ASP A 2 1.14 -8.36 -15.55
C ASP A 2 1.80 -8.51 -14.17
N PRO A 3 2.99 -9.12 -14.06
CA PRO A 3 3.65 -9.34 -12.77
C PRO A 3 4.10 -8.03 -12.10
N LEU A 4 4.19 -6.93 -12.86
CA LEU A 4 4.63 -5.62 -12.34
C LEU A 4 3.46 -4.74 -11.91
N LEU A 5 2.22 -5.16 -12.15
CA LEU A 5 1.03 -4.37 -11.83
C LEU A 5 0.96 -3.97 -10.34
N PRO A 6 1.19 -4.88 -9.37
CA PRO A 6 1.19 -4.51 -7.95
C PRO A 6 2.21 -3.44 -7.61
N GLN A 7 3.41 -3.52 -8.20
CA GLN A 7 4.48 -2.58 -7.94
C GLN A 7 4.16 -1.20 -8.50
N ARG A 8 3.64 -1.11 -9.72
CA ARG A 8 3.18 0.15 -10.33
C ARG A 8 2.05 0.81 -9.53
N GLN A 9 1.11 0.00 -9.03
CA GLN A 9 0.02 0.51 -8.20
C GLN A 9 0.53 1.07 -6.87
N LEU A 10 1.46 0.38 -6.20
CA LEU A 10 2.08 0.88 -4.96
C LEU A 10 2.90 2.15 -5.21
N GLU A 11 3.63 2.22 -6.33
CA GLU A 11 4.38 3.40 -6.77
C GLU A 11 3.44 4.61 -6.91
N GLU A 12 2.34 4.45 -7.65
CA GLU A 12 1.38 5.52 -7.88
C GLU A 12 0.68 5.97 -6.59
N ILE A 13 0.29 5.01 -5.72
CA ILE A 13 -0.32 5.32 -4.42
C ILE A 13 0.65 6.15 -3.57
N ALA A 14 1.93 5.75 -3.54
CA ALA A 14 2.96 6.43 -2.76
C ALA A 14 3.27 7.83 -3.32
N GLU A 15 3.40 7.98 -4.63
CA GLU A 15 3.67 9.27 -5.28
C GLU A 15 2.55 10.28 -5.07
N ARG A 16 1.29 9.82 -5.11
CA ARG A 16 0.13 10.68 -4.90
C ARG A 16 -0.18 10.92 -3.42
N GLY A 17 0.50 10.23 -2.51
CA GLY A 17 0.24 10.30 -1.07
C GLY A 17 -1.16 9.83 -0.70
N TRP A 18 -1.72 8.87 -1.43
CA TRP A 18 -3.06 8.37 -1.19
C TRP A 18 -3.12 7.49 0.06
N VAL A 19 -4.23 7.63 0.80
CA VAL A 19 -4.61 6.68 1.84
C VAL A 19 -5.62 5.70 1.25
N VAL A 20 -5.32 4.41 1.35
CA VAL A 20 -6.15 3.34 0.78
C VAL A 20 -6.77 2.46 1.86
N ALA A 21 -7.95 1.92 1.58
CA ALA A 21 -8.62 1.00 2.49
C ALA A 21 -7.91 -0.37 2.52
N THR A 22 -8.17 -1.14 3.58
CA THR A 22 -7.56 -2.47 3.78
C THR A 22 -7.87 -3.42 2.62
N SER A 23 -9.13 -3.48 2.17
CA SER A 23 -9.56 -4.29 1.02
C SER A 23 -8.84 -3.92 -0.28
N GLN A 24 -8.68 -2.62 -0.55
CA GLN A 24 -7.98 -2.11 -1.73
C GLN A 24 -6.51 -2.49 -1.70
N LEU A 25 -5.84 -2.27 -0.55
CA LEU A 25 -4.44 -2.63 -0.40
C LEU A 25 -4.23 -4.15 -0.49
N GLN A 26 -5.14 -4.94 0.08
CA GLN A 26 -5.09 -6.40 -0.03
C GLN A 26 -5.25 -6.88 -1.48
N ALA A 27 -6.08 -6.21 -2.30
CA ALA A 27 -6.22 -6.53 -3.71
C ALA A 27 -4.92 -6.27 -4.50
N VAL A 28 -4.19 -5.21 -4.14
CA VAL A 28 -2.88 -4.91 -4.74
C VAL A 28 -1.81 -5.90 -4.28
N LEU A 29 -1.72 -6.17 -2.98
CA LEU A 29 -0.68 -7.04 -2.41
C LEU A 29 -0.94 -8.54 -2.64
N GLY A 30 -2.18 -8.94 -2.90
CA GLY A 30 -2.61 -10.35 -2.93
C GLY A 30 -2.66 -11.01 -1.54
N VAL A 31 -2.32 -10.27 -0.47
CA VAL A 31 -2.23 -10.76 0.91
C VAL A 31 -2.68 -9.66 1.88
N ALA A 32 -3.08 -10.05 3.09
CA ALA A 32 -3.46 -9.09 4.11
C ALA A 32 -2.32 -8.09 4.40
N PRO A 33 -2.60 -6.78 4.44
CA PRO A 33 -1.60 -5.77 4.75
C PRO A 33 -1.16 -5.86 6.21
N LYS A 34 0.12 -5.56 6.44
CA LYS A 34 0.75 -5.48 7.75
C LYS A 34 1.66 -4.25 7.74
N GLU A 35 1.83 -3.62 8.90
CA GLU A 35 2.77 -2.50 9.02
C GLU A 35 4.21 -2.96 8.79
N GLY A 36 5.00 -2.09 8.18
CA GLY A 36 6.42 -2.33 7.88
C GLY A 36 6.74 -2.41 6.40
N ASP A 37 7.94 -2.88 6.11
CA ASP A 37 8.50 -2.95 4.77
C ASP A 37 7.90 -4.10 3.96
N ARG A 38 7.39 -3.79 2.77
CA ARG A 38 6.91 -4.79 1.81
C ARG A 38 7.10 -4.30 0.37
N TYR A 39 7.66 -5.16 -0.48
CA TYR A 39 7.93 -4.85 -1.90
C TYR A 39 8.73 -3.56 -2.13
N GLY A 40 9.59 -3.16 -1.19
CA GLY A 40 10.35 -1.91 -1.25
C GLY A 40 9.57 -0.65 -0.81
N PHE A 41 8.35 -0.81 -0.30
CA PHE A 41 7.53 0.26 0.25
C PHE A 41 7.34 0.09 1.75
N GLN A 42 7.24 1.20 2.47
CA GLN A 42 6.86 1.22 3.87
C GLN A 42 5.34 1.37 3.96
N LEU A 43 4.67 0.38 4.54
CA LEU A 43 3.22 0.40 4.79
C LEU A 43 2.96 0.89 6.21
N GLN A 44 2.16 1.94 6.35
CA GLN A 44 1.78 2.50 7.64
C GLN A 44 0.27 2.54 7.78
N ARG A 45 -0.25 2.06 8.91
CA ARG A 45 -1.69 2.18 9.18
C ARG A 45 -1.97 3.61 9.64
N CYS A 46 -2.88 4.30 8.95
CA CYS A 46 -3.29 5.65 9.32
C CYS A 46 -4.82 5.77 9.36
N GLY A 47 -5.36 5.83 10.58
CA GLY A 47 -6.78 6.05 10.80
C GLY A 47 -7.69 4.99 10.15
N ARG A 48 -8.83 5.45 9.63
CA ARG A 48 -9.89 4.61 9.07
C ARG A 48 -10.46 5.21 7.79
N ILE A 49 -10.81 4.35 6.83
CA ILE A 49 -11.62 4.69 5.66
C ILE A 49 -12.93 3.92 5.80
N GLY A 50 -13.98 4.64 6.21
CA GLY A 50 -15.26 4.03 6.55
C GLY A 50 -15.11 2.97 7.65
N ARG A 51 -15.43 1.71 7.31
CA ARG A 51 -15.34 0.57 8.24
C ARG A 51 -13.98 -0.13 8.23
N GLU A 52 -13.06 0.28 7.37
CA GLU A 52 -11.75 -0.35 7.19
C GLU A 52 -10.62 0.50 7.77
N ALA A 53 -9.46 -0.12 8.01
CA ALA A 53 -8.25 0.66 8.32
C ALA A 53 -7.77 1.39 7.06
N GLY A 54 -7.35 2.64 7.23
CA GLY A 54 -6.63 3.39 6.21
C GLY A 54 -5.14 3.04 6.25
N TRP A 55 -4.52 3.00 5.09
CA TRP A 55 -3.11 2.69 4.91
C TRP A 55 -2.45 3.74 4.04
N GLN A 56 -1.33 4.27 4.53
CA GLN A 56 -0.43 5.13 3.78
C GLN A 56 0.76 4.29 3.28
N ILE A 57 1.12 4.49 2.01
CA ILE A 57 2.25 3.83 1.37
C ILE A 57 3.33 4.88 1.15
N LEU A 58 4.55 4.59 1.60
CA LEU A 58 5.69 5.47 1.48
C LEU A 58 6.79 4.75 0.69
N LYS A 59 7.48 5.48 -0.20
CA LYS A 59 8.70 4.96 -0.82
C LYS A 59 9.74 4.77 0.29
N ASN A 60 10.35 3.60 0.36
CA ASN A 60 11.36 3.36 1.37
C ASN A 60 12.64 4.12 0.95
N PRO A 61 13.18 5.05 1.76
CA PRO A 61 14.35 5.84 1.38
C PRO A 61 15.66 5.03 1.27
N ARG A 62 15.61 3.71 1.52
CA ARG A 62 16.77 2.80 1.54
C ARG A 62 16.93 1.96 0.26
N VAL A 63 16.07 2.16 -0.75
CA VAL A 63 16.12 1.44 -2.04
C VAL A 63 16.40 2.41 -3.17
#